data_AF-A0A930GWP2-F1
#
_entry.id   AF-A0A930GWP2-F1
#
_cell.length_a   1.000
_cell.length_b   1.000
_cell.length_c   1.000
_cell.angle_alpha   90.00
_cell.angle_beta   90.00
_cell.angle_gamma   90.00
#
_symmetry.space_group_name_H-M   'P 1'
#
loop_
_entity.id
_entity.type
_entity.pdbx_description
1 polymer ?
#
loop_
_entity_poly.entity_id
_entity_poly.type
_entity_poly.pdbx_seq_one_letter_code
_entity_poly.pdbx_strand_id
1 'polypeptide(L)'
;TKKASEENKRRKQAKKASEENKRRKTEENYVAIKKYLKQHGISKTTDIAAAIELSPARTRVLLKEIPGINYEGTNTNRRYYLLEE
;
A
#
# COMPACT_ATOMS: atom_id res chain seq x y z
N THR A 1 -4.87 -34.74 25.39
CA THR A 1 -5.44 -33.40 25.09
C THR A 1 -4.40 -32.27 24.91
N LYS A 2 -3.13 -32.40 25.33
CA LYS A 2 -2.09 -31.35 25.16
C LYS A 2 -1.70 -31.01 23.70
N LYS A 3 -1.71 -31.98 22.77
CA LYS A 3 -1.32 -31.75 21.36
C LYS A 3 -2.18 -30.69 20.64
N ALA A 4 -3.50 -30.67 20.91
CA ALA A 4 -4.42 -29.73 20.27
C ALA A 4 -4.26 -28.28 20.76
N SER A 5 -3.77 -28.05 22.00
CA SER A 5 -3.56 -26.70 22.54
C SER A 5 -2.26 -26.07 22.04
N GLU A 6 -1.23 -26.88 21.80
CA GLU A 6 0.05 -26.44 21.25
C GLU A 6 -0.05 -26.08 19.77
N GLU A 7 -0.75 -26.89 18.98
CA GLU A 7 -1.02 -26.60 17.58
C GLU A 7 -1.83 -25.32 17.40
N ASN A 8 -2.85 -25.09 18.25
CA ASN A 8 -3.61 -23.84 18.25
C ASN A 8 -2.77 -22.60 18.63
N LYS A 9 -1.85 -22.73 19.61
CA LYS A 9 -0.93 -21.64 19.97
C LYS A 9 0.04 -21.31 18.83
N ARG A 10 0.62 -22.32 18.17
CA ARG A 10 1.54 -22.14 17.03
C ARG A 10 0.84 -21.48 15.85
N ARG A 11 -0.38 -21.91 15.50
CA ARG A 11 -1.20 -21.30 14.44
C ARG A 11 -1.53 -19.84 14.75
N LYS A 12 -1.86 -19.49 16.01
CA LYS A 12 -2.11 -18.10 16.43
C LYS A 12 -0.87 -17.22 16.30
N GLN A 13 0.31 -17.71 16.71
CA GLN A 13 1.56 -16.96 16.59
C GLN A 13 1.96 -16.72 15.12
N ALA A 14 1.85 -17.74 14.27
CA ALA A 14 2.13 -17.62 12.84
C ALA A 14 1.19 -16.61 12.13
N LYS A 15 -0.10 -16.60 12.49
CA LYS A 15 -1.06 -15.59 12.00
C LYS A 15 -0.67 -14.18 12.42
N LYS A 16 -0.31 -13.98 13.69
CA LYS A 16 0.10 -12.66 14.21
C LYS A 16 1.34 -12.12 13.48
N ALA A 17 2.36 -12.96 13.27
CA ALA A 17 3.55 -12.58 12.51
C ALA A 17 3.26 -12.30 11.02
N SER A 18 2.34 -13.08 10.41
CA SER A 18 1.92 -12.86 9.02
C SER A 18 1.17 -11.54 8.85
N GLU A 19 0.28 -11.18 9.79
CA GLU A 19 -0.44 -9.91 9.79
C GLU A 19 0.50 -8.72 9.98
N GLU A 20 1.47 -8.83 10.89
CA GLU A 20 2.48 -7.80 11.11
C GLU A 20 3.33 -7.56 9.86
N ASN A 21 3.78 -8.62 9.19
CA ASN A 21 4.54 -8.50 7.93
C ASN A 21 3.71 -7.84 6.82
N LYS A 22 2.40 -8.10 6.74
CA LYS A 22 1.52 -7.44 5.77
C LYS A 22 1.35 -5.95 6.06
N ARG A 23 1.28 -5.56 7.35
CA ARG A 23 1.19 -4.15 7.77
C ARG A 23 2.46 -3.40 7.40
N ARG A 24 3.64 -3.95 7.75
CA ARG A 24 4.94 -3.34 7.41
C ARG A 24 5.10 -3.11 5.91
N LYS A 25 4.80 -4.11 5.08
CA LYS A 25 4.82 -3.97 3.61
C LYS A 25 3.86 -2.89 3.11
N THR A 26 2.72 -2.70 3.77
CA THR A 26 1.75 -1.67 3.38
C THR A 26 2.27 -0.27 3.70
N GLU A 27 2.89 -0.09 4.87
CA GLU A 27 3.56 1.17 5.26
C GLU A 27 4.73 1.51 4.34
N GLU A 28 5.58 0.54 4.00
CA GLU A 28 6.68 0.71 3.03
C GLU A 28 6.15 1.19 1.67
N ASN A 29 5.05 0.61 1.19
CA ASN A 29 4.42 1.04 -0.06
C ASN A 29 3.87 2.47 0.03
N TYR A 30 3.31 2.89 1.18
CA TYR A 30 2.88 4.27 1.36
C TYR A 30 4.03 5.26 1.26
N VAL A 31 5.16 4.95 1.89
CA VAL A 31 6.37 5.78 1.82
C VAL A 31 6.88 5.86 0.38
N ALA A 32 6.93 4.74 -0.33
CA ALA A 32 7.34 4.69 -1.73
C ALA A 32 6.43 5.54 -2.64
N ILE A 33 5.11 5.46 -2.47
CA ILE A 33 4.14 6.25 -3.25
C ILE A 33 4.34 7.75 -2.99
N LYS A 34 4.44 8.16 -1.72
CA LYS A 34 4.67 9.58 -1.37
C LYS A 34 5.99 10.10 -1.94
N LYS A 35 7.06 9.31 -1.82
CA LYS A 35 8.39 9.66 -2.37
C LYS A 35 8.32 9.83 -3.89
N TYR A 36 7.66 8.92 -4.59
CA TYR A 36 7.51 8.99 -6.03
C TYR A 36 6.76 10.26 -6.46
N LEU A 37 5.60 10.54 -5.84
CA LEU A 37 4.81 11.73 -6.14
C LEU A 37 5.55 13.03 -5.80
N LYS A 38 6.37 13.04 -4.74
CA LYS A 38 7.22 14.19 -4.41
C LYS A 38 8.30 14.45 -5.47
N GLN A 39 8.81 13.39 -6.10
CA GLN A 39 9.87 13.49 -7.12
C GLN A 39 9.33 13.81 -8.52
N HIS A 40 8.19 13.23 -8.89
CA HIS A 40 7.65 13.30 -10.26
C HIS A 40 6.43 14.23 -10.38
N GLY A 41 5.85 14.67 -9.26
CA GLY A 41 4.63 15.46 -9.23
C GLY A 41 3.39 14.66 -9.68
N ILE A 42 2.53 15.31 -10.45
CA ILE A 42 1.25 14.76 -10.93
C ILE A 42 1.49 13.56 -11.85
N SER A 43 1.05 12.38 -11.43
CA SER A 43 1.34 11.11 -12.13
C SER A 43 0.13 10.19 -12.25
N LYS A 44 0.07 9.32 -13.26
CA LYS A 44 -1.00 8.32 -13.37
C LYS A 44 -0.74 7.13 -12.46
N THR A 45 -1.81 6.41 -12.10
CA THR A 45 -1.69 5.15 -11.32
C THR A 45 -0.77 4.14 -11.98
N THR A 46 -0.77 4.05 -13.31
CA THR A 46 0.08 3.12 -14.07
C THR A 46 1.55 3.39 -13.86
N ASP A 47 1.93 4.67 -13.87
CA ASP A 47 3.33 5.10 -13.79
C ASP A 47 3.86 4.90 -12.36
N ILE A 48 3.04 5.26 -11.37
CA ILE A 48 3.31 5.01 -9.95
C ILE A 48 3.43 3.51 -9.69
N ALA A 49 2.54 2.70 -10.27
CA ALA A 49 2.54 1.25 -10.10
C ALA A 49 3.79 0.60 -10.70
N ALA A 50 4.21 1.04 -11.89
CA ALA A 50 5.44 0.59 -12.53
C ALA A 50 6.68 0.93 -11.69
N ALA A 51 6.73 2.14 -11.11
CA ALA A 51 7.88 2.58 -10.32
C ALA A 51 8.04 1.85 -8.97
N ILE A 52 6.95 1.36 -8.40
CA ILE A 52 6.92 0.71 -7.07
C ILE A 52 6.73 -0.82 -7.22
N GLU A 53 6.71 -1.32 -8.45
CA GLU A 53 6.54 -2.74 -8.78
C GLU A 53 5.26 -3.36 -8.18
N LEU A 54 4.16 -2.61 -8.20
CA LEU A 54 2.85 -3.05 -7.76
C LEU A 54 1.88 -3.16 -8.93
N SER A 55 0.80 -3.92 -8.73
CA SER A 55 -0.29 -3.91 -9.71
C SER A 55 -1.03 -2.56 -9.67
N PRO A 56 -1.47 -2.01 -10.82
CA PRO A 56 -2.24 -0.76 -10.83
C PRO A 56 -3.49 -0.80 -9.94
N ALA A 57 -4.14 -1.96 -9.87
CA ALA A 57 -5.29 -2.17 -8.98
C ALA A 57 -4.90 -2.03 -7.50
N ARG A 58 -3.77 -2.62 -7.08
CA ARG A 58 -3.29 -2.52 -5.70
C ARG A 58 -2.85 -1.10 -5.36
N THR A 59 -2.09 -0.46 -6.25
CA THR A 59 -1.65 0.94 -6.09
C THR A 59 -2.84 1.88 -5.93
N ARG A 60 -3.92 1.68 -6.70
CA ARG A 60 -5.14 2.51 -6.59
C ARG A 60 -5.83 2.40 -5.23
N VAL A 61 -5.79 1.23 -4.59
CA VAL A 61 -6.32 1.05 -3.23
C VAL A 61 -5.47 1.85 -2.24
N LEU A 62 -4.15 1.68 -2.30
CA LEU A 62 -3.22 2.38 -1.41
C LEU A 62 -3.32 3.90 -1.56
N LEU A 63 -3.43 4.41 -2.80
CA LEU A 63 -3.58 5.85 -3.07
C LEU A 63 -4.82 6.48 -2.41
N LYS A 64 -5.89 5.70 -2.15
CA LYS A 64 -7.08 6.18 -1.43
C LYS A 64 -6.90 6.17 0.08
N GLU A 65 -6.03 5.32 0.60
CA GLU A 65 -5.79 5.14 2.02
C GLU A 65 -4.75 6.15 2.56
N ILE A 66 -3.89 6.67 1.69
CA ILE A 66 -2.86 7.63 2.07
C ILE A 66 -3.46 9.04 2.25
N PRO A 67 -3.39 9.63 3.46
CA PRO A 67 -3.81 11.03 3.65
C PRO A 67 -2.81 11.98 2.97
N GLY A 68 -3.36 13.08 2.41
CA GLY A 68 -2.59 14.13 1.73
C GLY A 68 -2.39 13.92 0.23
N ILE A 69 -2.71 12.74 -0.30
CA ILE A 69 -2.74 12.50 -1.75
C ILE A 69 -4.08 12.94 -2.30
N ASN A 70 -4.03 13.80 -3.31
CA ASN A 70 -5.19 14.22 -4.07
C ASN A 70 -5.11 13.71 -5.50
N TYR A 71 -6.22 13.84 -6.22
CA TYR A 71 -6.27 13.45 -7.61
C TYR A 71 -7.09 14.44 -8.43
N GLU A 72 -6.70 14.58 -9.69
CA GLU A 72 -7.44 15.30 -10.71
C GLU A 72 -7.84 14.35 -11.84
N GLY A 73 -8.83 14.76 -12.63
CA GLY A 73 -9.30 14.00 -13.79
C GLY A 73 -10.34 12.91 -13.49
N THR A 74 -10.95 12.43 -14.56
CA THR A 74 -12.01 11.40 -14.53
C THR A 74 -11.42 10.00 -14.61
N ASN A 75 -12.26 8.96 -14.49
CA ASN A 75 -11.85 7.58 -14.23
C ASN A 75 -10.58 7.09 -14.96
N THR A 76 -10.51 7.24 -16.29
CA THR A 76 -9.38 6.80 -17.13
C THR A 76 -8.20 7.77 -17.16
N ASN A 77 -8.46 9.05 -16.91
CA ASN A 77 -7.47 10.13 -16.90
C ASN A 77 -7.13 10.59 -15.47
N ARG A 78 -7.41 9.76 -14.46
CA ARG A 78 -7.17 10.11 -13.06
C ARG A 78 -5.66 10.17 -12.79
N ARG A 79 -5.18 11.33 -12.36
CA ARG A 79 -3.80 11.59 -12.00
C ARG A 79 -3.72 12.00 -10.54
N TYR A 80 -2.70 11.53 -9.85
CA TYR A 80 -2.50 11.70 -8.42
C TYR A 80 -1.33 12.62 -8.16
N TYR A 81 -1.43 13.41 -7.09
CA TYR A 81 -0.38 14.32 -6.65
C TYR A 81 -0.41 14.48 -5.14
N LEU A 82 0.72 14.88 -4.57
CA LEU A 82 0.84 15.24 -3.17
C LEU A 82 0.50 16.71 -3.04
N LEU A 83 -0.48 17.07 -2.20
CA LEU A 83 -0.61 18.47 -1.77
C LEU A 83 0.58 18.73 -0.85
N GLU A 84 1.53 19.55 -1.29
CA GLU A 84 2.58 20.06 -0.41
C GLU A 84 1.92 20.89 0.70
N GLU A 85 2.33 20.62 1.93
CA GLU A 85 2.02 21.49 3.08
C GLU A 85 2.96 22.70 3.06
#